data_AF-A0A6H9QBZ8-F1
#
_entry.id   AF-A0A6H9QBZ8-F1
#
_cell.length_a   1.000
_cell.length_b   1.000
_cell.length_c   1.000
_cell.angle_alpha   90.00
_cell.angle_beta   90.00
_cell.angle_gamma   90.00
#
_symmetry.space_group_name_H-M   'P 1'
#
loop_
_entity.id
_entity.type
_entity.pdbx_description
1 polymer ?
#
loop_
_entity_poly.entity_id
_entity_poly.type
_entity_poly.pdbx_seq_one_letter_code
_entity_poly.pdbx_strand_id
1 'polypeptide(L)' 'MKKDFITATPDTGSGNGTVNVKADKNTGGSRSTFITITGGGVTRTIPISQEAAPIDIIVVGAGGNIIKTTIT' A
#
# COMPACT_ATOMS: atom_id res chain seq x y z
N MET A 1 15.79 -2.53 -1.15
CA MET A 1 15.06 -2.26 -2.41
C MET A 1 13.86 -1.37 -2.12
N LYS A 2 13.70 -0.30 -2.91
CA LYS A 2 12.53 0.58 -2.89
C LYS A 2 11.86 0.50 -4.27
N LYS A 3 10.57 0.20 -4.31
CA LYS A 3 9.75 0.16 -5.53
C LYS A 3 8.40 0.81 -5.22
N ASP A 4 8.06 1.86 -5.94
CA ASP A 4 6.84 2.65 -5.73
C ASP A 4 6.69 3.05 -4.25
N PHE A 5 5.59 2.63 -3.61
CA PHE A 5 5.31 2.86 -2.20
C PHE A 5 5.81 1.74 -1.28
N ILE A 6 6.59 0.78 -1.78
CA ILE A 6 7.06 -0.39 -1.04
C ILE A 6 8.56 -0.33 -0.81
N THR A 7 8.99 -0.54 0.44
CA THR A 7 10.38 -0.78 0.82
C THR A 7 10.52 -2.24 1.26
N ALA A 8 11.45 -2.98 0.65
CA ALA A 8 11.79 -4.35 1.00
C ALA A 8 13.25 -4.44 1.47
N THR A 9 13.48 -5.08 2.62
CA THR A 9 14.81 -5.26 3.22
C THR A 9 15.03 -6.66 3.81
N PRO A 10 16.21 -7.28 3.60
CA PRO A 10 17.27 -6.85 2.68
C PRO A 10 16.83 -6.99 1.20
N ASP A 11 17.53 -6.36 0.26
CA ASP A 11 17.25 -6.52 -1.18
C ASP A 11 18.02 -7.65 -1.85
N THR A 12 19.06 -8.13 -1.18
CA THR A 12 19.83 -9.29 -1.59
C THR A 12 20.05 -10.19 -0.38
N GLY A 13 20.33 -11.45 -0.64
CA GLY A 13 20.53 -12.44 0.42
C GLY A 13 20.88 -13.80 -0.17
N SER A 14 21.18 -14.75 0.70
CA SER A 14 21.54 -16.11 0.34
C SER A 14 20.98 -17.09 1.35
N GLY A 15 20.67 -18.30 0.89
CA GLY A 15 20.10 -19.34 1.76
C GLY A 15 18.68 -18.99 2.22
N ASN A 16 18.32 -19.50 3.39
CA ASN A 16 17.02 -19.21 4.00
C ASN A 16 17.06 -17.84 4.69
N GLY A 17 16.06 -17.00 4.43
CA GLY A 17 15.98 -15.68 5.02
C GLY A 17 14.58 -15.09 4.94
N THR A 18 14.38 -14.01 5.68
CA THR A 18 13.13 -13.24 5.71
C THR A 18 13.35 -11.90 5.03
N VAL A 19 12.43 -11.52 4.14
CA VAL A 19 12.36 -10.18 3.56
C VAL A 19 11.26 -9.41 4.27
N ASN A 20 11.61 -8.32 4.94
CA ASN A 20 10.65 -7.41 5.55
C ASN A 20 10.13 -6.46 4.48
N VAL A 21 8.81 -6.32 4.38
CA VAL A 21 8.14 -5.46 3.39
C VAL A 21 7.33 -4.41 4.13
N LYS A 22 7.55 -3.14 3.78
CA LYS A 22 6.83 -1.99 4.34
C LYS A 22 6.20 -1.18 3.21
N ALA A 23 4.92 -0.89 3.33
CA ALA A 23 4.22 0.07 2.48
C ALA A 23 4.20 1.47 3.13
N ASP A 24 4.41 2.51 2.33
CA ASP A 24 4.12 3.88 2.74
C ASP A 24 2.60 4.05 2.89
N LYS A 25 2.18 5.01 3.72
CA LYS A 25 0.76 5.33 3.89
C LYS A 25 0.17 5.77 2.54
N ASN A 26 -1.04 5.29 2.23
CA ASN A 26 -1.81 5.82 1.11
C ASN A 26 -2.66 6.99 1.58
N THR A 27 -2.60 8.12 0.87
CA THR A 27 -3.42 9.32 1.12
C THR A 27 -4.29 9.68 -0.09
N GLY A 28 -4.26 8.86 -1.15
CA GLY A 28 -5.03 9.04 -2.38
C GLY A 28 -5.92 7.83 -2.68
N GLY A 29 -6.24 7.61 -3.96
CA GLY A 29 -7.03 6.46 -4.41
C GLY A 29 -6.30 5.12 -4.24
N SER A 30 -7.04 4.01 -4.41
CA SER A 30 -6.47 2.65 -4.34
C SER A 30 -5.32 2.49 -5.31
N ARG A 31 -4.28 1.78 -4.89
CA ARG A 31 -3.05 1.59 -5.66
C ARG A 31 -2.52 0.18 -5.52
N SER A 32 -1.87 -0.30 -6.56
CA SER A 32 -1.29 -1.63 -6.59
C SER A 32 0.10 -1.62 -7.21
N THR A 33 0.93 -2.58 -6.80
CA THR A 33 2.25 -2.83 -7.37
C THR A 33 2.60 -4.30 -7.22
N PHE A 34 3.80 -4.67 -7.60
CA PHE A 34 4.37 -5.99 -7.34
C PHE A 34 5.85 -5.85 -6.97
N ILE A 35 6.32 -6.79 -6.16
CA ILE A 35 7.75 -7.02 -5.98
C ILE A 35 8.13 -8.35 -6.63
N THR A 36 9.32 -8.41 -7.21
CA THR A 36 9.87 -9.63 -7.81
C THR A 36 11.10 -10.06 -7.02
N ILE A 37 11.12 -11.33 -6.64
CA ILE A 37 12.24 -11.97 -5.92
C ILE A 37 12.80 -13.06 -6.82
N THR A 38 14.10 -13.00 -7.08
CA THR A 38 14.82 -13.97 -7.91
C THR A 38 15.95 -14.62 -7.11
N GLY A 39 16.09 -15.94 -7.21
CA GLY A 39 17.16 -16.68 -6.56
C GLY A 39 17.12 -18.17 -6.89
N GLY A 40 18.28 -18.82 -7.00
CA GLY A 40 18.36 -20.27 -7.30
C GLY A 40 17.69 -20.67 -8.62
N GLY A 41 17.65 -19.77 -9.62
CA GLY A 41 16.96 -19.98 -10.89
C GLY A 41 15.44 -19.83 -10.85
N VAL A 42 14.86 -19.48 -9.69
CA VAL A 42 13.42 -19.27 -9.52
C VAL A 42 13.10 -17.78 -9.48
N THR A 43 11.97 -17.40 -10.08
CA THR A 43 11.39 -16.05 -9.99
C THR A 43 10.02 -16.14 -9.33
N ARG A 44 9.78 -15.30 -8.32
CA ARG A 44 8.47 -15.14 -7.66
C ARG A 44 8.05 -13.68 -7.75
N THR A 45 6.82 -13.45 -8.19
CA THR A 45 6.21 -12.11 -8.23
C THR A 45 5.08 -12.06 -7.22
N ILE A 46 5.15 -11.09 -6.31
CA ILE A 46 4.21 -10.95 -5.19
C ILE A 46 3.39 -9.69 -5.48
N PRO A 47 2.09 -9.84 -5.81
CA PRO A 47 1.21 -8.69 -6.00
C PRO A 47 0.91 -8.03 -4.65
N ILE A 48 0.83 -6.71 -4.65
CA ILE A 48 0.50 -5.89 -3.48
C ILE A 48 -0.60 -4.92 -3.87
N SER A 49 -1.70 -4.94 -3.14
CA SER A 49 -2.78 -3.96 -3.22
C SER A 49 -2.87 -3.16 -1.93
N GLN A 50 -3.10 -1.86 -2.05
CA GLN A 50 -3.34 -0.97 -0.93
C GLN A 50 -4.59 -0.16 -1.22
N GLU A 51 -5.56 -0.24 -0.31
CA GLU A 51 -6.82 0.47 -0.42
C GLU A 51 -6.63 2.00 -0.46
N ALA A 52 -7.65 2.67 -0.98
CA ALA A 52 -7.75 4.11 -0.95
C ALA A 52 -7.69 4.64 0.49
N ALA A 53 -7.25 5.89 0.63
CA ALA A 53 -7.40 6.59 1.88
C ALA A 53 -8.89 6.90 2.13
N PRO A 54 -9.33 6.85 3.40
CA PRO A 54 -10.66 7.34 3.75
C PRO A 54 -10.82 8.80 3.35
N ILE A 55 -12.03 9.16 2.93
CA ILE A 55 -12.39 10.53 2.56
C ILE A 55 -13.27 11.10 3.67
N ASP A 56 -12.81 12.17 4.30
CA ASP A 56 -13.61 12.95 5.23
C ASP A 56 -14.48 13.95 4.46
N ILE A 57 -15.78 13.89 4.67
CA ILE A 57 -16.75 14.77 4.02
C ILE A 57 -17.57 15.56 5.04
N ILE A 58 -18.00 16.74 4.59
CA ILE A 58 -18.97 17.58 5.29
C ILE A 58 -20.19 17.72 4.40
N VAL A 59 -21.35 17.32 4.92
CA VAL A 59 -22.65 17.51 4.26
C VAL A 59 -23.39 18.64 4.97
N VAL A 60 -23.86 19.62 4.19
CA VAL A 60 -24.66 20.74 4.68
C VAL A 60 -26.09 20.59 4.14
N GLY A 61 -27.04 20.42 5.05
CA GLY A 61 -28.46 20.36 4.70
C GLY A 61 -29.05 21.75 4.47
N ALA A 62 -30.17 21.84 3.75
CA ALA A 62 -30.87 23.10 3.49
C ALA A 62 -31.29 23.86 4.76
N GLY A 63 -31.44 23.16 5.89
CA GLY A 63 -31.70 23.75 7.21
C GLY A 63 -30.44 24.17 7.99
N GLY A 64 -29.25 24.15 7.39
CA GLY A 64 -27.98 24.52 8.04
C GLY A 64 -27.37 23.42 8.91
N ASN A 65 -27.94 22.22 8.95
CA ASN A 65 -27.36 21.08 9.66
C ASN A 65 -26.04 20.66 9.03
N ILE A 66 -25.03 20.40 9.87
CA ILE A 66 -23.70 19.96 9.44
C ILE A 66 -23.50 18.52 9.90
N ILE A 67 -23.26 17.62 8.95
CA ILE A 67 -22.87 16.24 9.22
C ILE A 67 -21.41 16.07 8.78
N LYS A 68 -20.56 15.65 9.71
CA LYS A 68 -19.19 15.23 9.43
C LYS A 68 -19.17 13.71 9.41
N THR A 69 -18.68 13.12 8.33
CA THR A 69 -18.56 11.66 8.22
C THR A 69 -17.35 11.27 7.39
N THR A 70 -16.88 10.05 7.57
CA THR A 70 -15.75 9.47 6.84
C THR A 70 -16.28 8.34 5.97
N ILE A 71 -15.93 8.35 4.68
CA ILE A 71 -16.19 7.26 3.75
C ILE A 71 -14.91 6.44 3.63
N THR A 72 -15.01 5.16 3.95
CA THR A 72 -13.94 4.14 3.83
C THR A 72 -14.31 3.12 2.78
#